data_AF-A0A373RQE1-F1
#
_entry.id   AF-A0A373RQE1-F1
#
_cell.length_a   1.000
_cell.length_b   1.000
_cell.length_c   1.000
_cell.angle_alpha   90.00
_cell.angle_beta   90.00
_cell.angle_gamma   90.00
#
_symmetry.space_group_name_H-M   'P 1'
#
loop_
_entity.id
_entity.type
_entity.pdbx_description
1 polymer ?
#
loop_
_entity_poly.entity_id
_entity_poly.type
_entity_poly.pdbx_seq_one_letter_code
_entity_poly.pdbx_strand_id
1 'polypeptide(L)' 'MQQVPDPANTGNASDHFWTLEKRIRQDKKNPGVLIEIRKSTAIWDIAYLVGDGVITMDELEGFREELIDAVKLIL' A
#
# COMPACT_ATOMS: atom_id res chain seq x y z
N MET A 1 -31.29 18.65 20.73
CA MET A 1 -29.85 18.77 20.46
C MET A 1 -29.69 18.94 18.95
N GLN A 2 -29.21 20.09 18.48
CA GLN A 2 -28.91 20.25 17.06
C GLN A 2 -27.68 19.37 16.75
N GLN A 3 -27.80 18.49 15.75
CA GLN A 3 -26.65 17.78 15.20
C GLN A 3 -25.63 18.84 14.76
N VAL A 4 -24.44 18.78 15.35
CA VAL A 4 -23.29 19.54 14.86
C VAL A 4 -23.08 19.09 13.41
N PRO A 5 -23.05 20.00 12.42
CA PRO A 5 -22.83 19.61 11.04
C PRO A 5 -21.49 18.89 10.95
N ASP A 6 -21.52 17.69 10.36
CA ASP A 6 -20.33 16.90 10.10
C ASP A 6 -19.37 17.77 9.26
N PRO A 7 -18.11 18.01 9.69
CA PRO A 7 -17.18 18.87 8.96
C PRO A 7 -16.86 18.35 7.54
N ALA A 8 -17.27 17.11 7.25
CA ALA A 8 -17.25 16.52 5.92
C ALA A 8 -18.42 16.93 5.01
N ASN A 9 -19.29 17.88 5.40
CA ASN A 9 -20.46 18.29 4.59
C ASN A 9 -20.52 19.80 4.31
N THR A 10 -19.41 20.52 4.48
CA THR A 10 -19.34 21.98 4.26
C THR A 10 -18.58 22.39 2.99
N GLY A 11 -18.11 21.43 2.18
CA GLY A 11 -17.46 21.68 0.89
C GLY A 11 -18.43 21.59 -0.28
N ASN A 12 -18.11 22.24 -1.41
CA ASN A 12 -18.88 22.04 -2.63
C ASN A 12 -18.61 20.61 -3.19
N ALA A 13 -19.43 20.14 -4.13
CA ALA A 13 -19.25 18.80 -4.71
C ALA A 13 -17.85 18.58 -5.32
N SER A 14 -17.21 19.63 -5.85
CA SER A 14 -15.85 19.56 -6.40
C SER A 14 -14.79 19.41 -5.31
N ASP A 15 -14.95 20.03 -4.14
CA ASP A 15 -14.02 19.89 -3.01
C ASP A 15 -13.99 18.45 -2.50
N HIS A 16 -15.17 17.82 -2.42
CA HIS A 16 -15.31 16.41 -2.08
C HIS A 16 -14.68 15.51 -3.14
N PHE A 17 -14.91 15.79 -4.41
CA PHE A 17 -14.28 15.06 -5.51
C PHE A 17 -12.76 15.12 -5.43
N TRP A 18 -12.16 16.31 -5.32
CA TRP A 18 -10.71 16.47 -5.29
C TRP A 18 -10.08 15.89 -4.02
N THR A 19 -10.77 15.95 -2.88
CA THR A 19 -10.33 15.29 -1.64
C THR A 19 -10.24 13.78 -1.83
N LEU A 20 -11.30 13.19 -2.38
CA LEU A 20 -11.35 11.75 -2.63
C LEU A 20 -10.32 11.33 -3.67
N GLU A 21 -10.20 12.08 -4.77
CA GLU A 21 -9.26 11.77 -5.85
C GLU A 21 -7.81 11.82 -5.37
N LYS A 22 -7.44 12.81 -4.55
CA LYS A 22 -6.11 12.88 -3.91
C LYS A 22 -5.84 11.66 -3.03
N ARG A 23 -6.81 11.24 -2.22
CA ARG A 23 -6.67 10.04 -1.39
C ARG A 23 -6.48 8.79 -2.24
N ILE A 24 -7.31 8.59 -3.27
CA ILE A 24 -7.16 7.45 -4.18
C ILE A 24 -5.78 7.44 -4.87
N ARG A 25 -5.30 8.60 -5.32
CA ARG A 25 -3.95 8.70 -5.92
C ARG A 25 -2.84 8.40 -4.93
N GLN A 26 -3.00 8.79 -3.68
CA GLN A 26 -2.01 8.54 -2.64
C GLN A 26 -2.01 7.05 -2.23
N ASP A 27 -3.19 6.47 -2.02
CA ASP A 27 -3.35 5.07 -1.63
C ASP A 27 -2.81 4.14 -2.73
N LYS A 28 -2.99 4.48 -4.01
CA LYS A 28 -2.43 3.74 -5.16
C LYS A 28 -0.90 3.65 -5.19
N LYS A 29 -0.18 4.47 -4.42
CA LYS A 29 1.29 4.38 -4.33
C LYS A 29 1.74 3.27 -3.39
N ASN A 30 0.86 2.78 -2.52
CA ASN A 30 1.17 1.67 -1.64
C ASN A 30 1.11 0.35 -2.45
N PRO A 31 2.16 -0.49 -2.44
CA PRO A 31 2.21 -1.75 -3.18
C PRO A 31 1.14 -2.75 -2.74
N GLY A 32 0.62 -2.64 -1.52
CA GLY A 32 -0.55 -3.40 -1.05
C GLY A 32 -1.88 -2.99 -1.68
N VAL A 33 -1.93 -1.87 -2.38
CA VAL A 33 -3.11 -1.41 -3.14
C VAL A 33 -2.95 -1.70 -4.64
N LEU A 34 -1.79 -1.35 -5.21
CA LEU A 34 -1.50 -1.54 -6.63
C LEU A 34 -0.01 -1.81 -6.84
N ILE A 35 0.29 -2.93 -7.50
CA ILE A 35 1.64 -3.30 -7.91
C ILE A 35 1.61 -3.98 -9.28
N GLU A 36 2.62 -3.72 -10.11
CA GLU A 36 2.87 -4.46 -11.35
C GLU A 36 4.03 -5.41 -11.13
N ILE A 37 3.77 -6.73 -11.09
CA ILE A 37 4.79 -7.74 -10.84
C ILE A 37 5.41 -8.17 -12.16
N ARG A 38 6.75 -8.18 -12.22
CA ARG A 38 7.52 -8.79 -13.31
C ARG A 38 8.41 -9.88 -12.75
N LYS A 39 8.58 -10.98 -13.49
CA LYS A 39 9.43 -12.10 -13.03
C LYS A 39 10.86 -11.66 -12.70
N SER A 40 11.40 -10.69 -13.44
CA SER A 40 12.74 -10.14 -13.22
C SER A 40 12.87 -9.25 -11.98
N THR A 41 11.76 -8.71 -11.46
CA THR A 41 11.74 -7.80 -10.30
C THR A 41 11.14 -8.43 -9.05
N ALA A 42 10.66 -9.67 -9.14
CA ALA A 42 9.88 -10.32 -8.07
C ALA A 42 10.54 -10.27 -6.68
N ILE A 43 11.88 -10.38 -6.59
CA ILE A 43 12.58 -10.28 -5.30
C ILE A 43 12.44 -8.87 -4.70
N TRP A 44 12.60 -7.82 -5.52
CA TRP A 44 12.40 -6.44 -5.09
C TRP A 44 10.94 -6.18 -4.72
N ASP A 45 10.01 -6.70 -5.52
CA ASP A 45 8.58 -6.55 -5.27
C ASP A 45 8.19 -7.17 -3.92
N ILE A 46 8.72 -8.36 -3.59
CA ILE A 46 8.52 -9.00 -2.28
C ILE A 46 9.16 -8.17 -1.15
N ALA A 47 10.39 -7.69 -1.34
CA ALA A 47 11.06 -6.87 -0.33
C ALA A 47 10.29 -5.56 -0.05
N TYR A 48 9.72 -4.90 -1.07
CA TYR A 48 8.87 -3.73 -0.87
C TYR A 48 7.59 -4.06 -0.11
N LEU A 49 6.95 -5.20 -0.39
CA LEU A 49 5.77 -5.63 0.35
C LEU A 49 6.07 -5.88 1.83
N VAL A 50 7.24 -6.46 2.14
CA VAL A 50 7.67 -6.64 3.54
C VAL A 50 8.02 -5.29 4.18
N GLY A 51 8.79 -4.44 3.49
CA GLY A 51 9.23 -3.14 3.99
C GLY A 51 8.08 -2.17 4.28
N ASP A 52 7.02 -2.22 3.48
CA ASP A 52 5.80 -1.44 3.67
C ASP A 52 4.81 -2.11 4.66
N GLY A 53 5.18 -3.26 5.23
CA GLY A 53 4.37 -4.01 6.20
C GLY A 53 3.07 -4.57 5.61
N VAL A 54 3.00 -4.71 4.29
CA VAL A 54 1.87 -5.33 3.58
C VAL A 54 1.85 -6.84 3.87
N ILE A 55 3.04 -7.45 3.95
CA ILE A 55 3.28 -8.81 4.42
C ILE A 55 4.42 -8.80 5.44
N THR A 56 4.61 -9.92 6.12
CA THR A 56 5.65 -10.14 7.12
C THR A 56 6.70 -11.14 6.62
N MET A 57 7.89 -11.14 7.24
CA MET A 57 8.91 -12.15 6.94
C MET A 57 8.46 -13.58 7.24
N ASP A 58 7.61 -13.76 8.25
CA ASP A 58 7.08 -15.08 8.64
C ASP A 58 6.15 -15.65 7.57
N GLU A 59 5.42 -14.80 6.84
CA GLU A 59 4.58 -15.21 5.71
C GLU A 59 5.40 -15.69 4.50
N LEU A 60 6.73 -15.54 4.52
CA LEU A 60 7.63 -16.14 3.53
C LEU A 60 8.08 -17.57 3.94
N GLU A 61 7.60 -18.11 5.05
CA GLU A 61 7.87 -19.49 5.44
C GLU A 61 7.40 -20.48 4.35
N GLY A 62 8.26 -21.44 4.00
CA GLY A 62 8.00 -22.42 2.94
C GLY A 62 8.47 -22.03 1.54
N PHE A 63 8.95 -20.80 1.34
CA PHE A 63 9.72 -20.44 0.14
C PHE A 63 11.16 -20.94 0.22
N ARG A 64 11.86 -20.93 -0.93
CA ARG A 64 13.29 -21.29 -0.97
C ARG A 64 14.11 -20.35 -0.10
N GLU A 65 15.06 -20.91 0.63
CA GLU A 65 15.97 -20.16 1.51
C GLU A 65 16.70 -19.04 0.74
N GLU A 66 17.17 -19.32 -0.48
CA GLU A 66 17.79 -18.31 -1.36
C GLU A 66 16.90 -17.07 -1.59
N LEU A 67 15.58 -17.25 -1.71
CA LEU A 67 14.65 -16.14 -1.88
C LEU A 67 14.50 -15.36 -0.57
N ILE A 68 14.30 -16.08 0.54
CA ILE A 68 14.12 -15.49 1.85
C ILE A 68 15.36 -14.67 2.23
N ASP A 69 16.56 -15.18 1.98
CA ASP A 69 17.82 -14.50 2.26
C ASP A 69 18.06 -13.31 1.34
N ALA A 70 17.69 -13.42 0.06
CA ALA A 70 17.74 -12.28 -0.86
C ALA A 70 16.81 -11.13 -0.40
N VAL A 71 15.62 -11.44 0.09
CA VAL A 71 14.70 -10.44 0.65
C VAL A 71 15.28 -9.81 1.93
N LYS A 72 15.82 -10.62 2.85
CA LYS A 72 16.48 -10.12 4.07
C LYS A 72 17.67 -9.20 3.79
N LEU A 73 18.39 -9.42 2.68
CA LEU A 73 19.53 -8.59 2.29
C LEU A 73 19.12 -7.20 1.77
N ILE A 74 17.89 -7.07 1.24
CA ILE A 74 17.36 -5.83 0.68
C ILE A 74 16.73 -4.93 1.75
N LEU A 75 16.10 -5.54 2.75
CA LEU A 75 15.48 -4.85 3.90
C LEU A 75 16.51 -4.12 4.77
#